data_AF-A0A2G8XN27-F1
#
_entry.id   AF-A0A2G8XN27-F1
#
_cell.length_a   1.000
_cell.length_b   1.000
_cell.length_c   1.000
_cell.angle_alpha   90.00
_cell.angle_beta   90.00
_cell.angle_gamma   90.00
#
_symmetry.space_group_name_H-M   'P 1'
#
loop_
_entity.id
_entity.type
_entity.pdbx_description
1 polymer ?
#
loop_
_entity_poly.entity_id
_entity_poly.type
_entity_poly.pdbx_seq_one_letter_code
_entity_poly.pdbx_strand_id
1 'polypeptide(L)'
;DVLLEVYAPWCGHCKKLEPVYEAFAREAAKSPSASKHLVVAKMDGTQNTIDHPEFKWTGFPTIWLVKKGTGVPIEFSGSRTVEGLQKFVSDYASVSGLFDVTRDEL
;
A
#
# COMPACT_ATOMS: atom_id res chain seq x y z
N ASP A 1 -2.07 4.22 -9.10
CA ASP A 1 -2.51 3.10 -8.24
C ASP A 1 -2.73 3.57 -6.83
N VAL A 2 -3.47 2.81 -6.04
CA VAL A 2 -3.74 3.11 -4.64
C VAL A 2 -3.30 1.91 -3.81
N LEU A 3 -2.34 2.08 -2.91
CA LEU A 3 -2.07 1.14 -1.84
C LEU A 3 -2.89 1.56 -0.62
N LEU A 4 -3.83 0.72 -0.18
CA LEU A 4 -4.77 1.00 0.89
C LEU A 4 -4.59 0.01 2.04
N GLU A 5 -4.24 0.52 3.23
CA GLU A 5 -4.35 -0.23 4.48
C GLU A 5 -5.76 -0.06 5.06
N VAL A 6 -6.44 -1.17 5.30
CA VAL A 6 -7.64 -1.21 6.13
C VAL A 6 -7.24 -1.65 7.53
N TYR A 7 -7.44 -0.77 8.51
CA TYR A 7 -7.01 -0.97 9.90
C TYR A 7 -8.20 -0.93 10.87
N ALA A 8 -7.93 -1.35 12.11
CA ALA A 8 -8.81 -1.12 13.25
C ALA A 8 -8.03 -0.42 14.39
N PRO A 9 -8.57 0.64 15.04
CA PRO A 9 -7.83 1.42 16.04
C PRO A 9 -7.37 0.61 17.26
N TRP A 10 -8.09 -0.46 17.59
CA TRP A 10 -7.78 -1.34 18.72
C TRP A 10 -6.85 -2.51 18.36
N CYS A 11 -6.54 -2.72 17.07
CA CYS A 11 -5.74 -3.86 16.65
C CYS A 11 -4.24 -3.66 16.92
N GLY A 12 -3.65 -4.55 17.73
CA GLY A 12 -2.21 -4.51 18.05
C GLY A 12 -1.32 -4.73 16.82
N HIS A 13 -1.75 -5.52 15.83
CA HIS A 13 -1.00 -5.69 14.58
C HIS A 13 -1.01 -4.45 13.70
N CYS A 14 -2.12 -3.70 13.65
CA CYS A 14 -2.19 -2.41 12.96
C CYS A 14 -1.23 -1.41 13.60
N LYS A 15 -1.26 -1.28 14.93
CA LYS A 15 -0.34 -0.39 15.65
C LYS A 15 1.14 -0.72 15.41
N LYS A 16 1.48 -2.00 15.23
CA LYS A 16 2.84 -2.44 14.87
C LYS A 16 3.19 -2.13 13.41
N LEU A 17 2.22 -2.16 12.51
CA LEU A 17 2.41 -1.88 11.08
C LEU A 17 2.50 -0.38 10.79
N GLU A 18 1.76 0.46 11.52
CA GLU A 18 1.68 1.91 11.33
C GLU A 18 3.05 2.59 11.08
N PRO A 19 4.09 2.44 11.92
CA PRO A 19 5.38 3.09 11.66
C PRO A 19 6.05 2.63 10.35
N VAL A 20 5.85 1.37 9.96
CA VAL A 20 6.37 0.82 8.70
C VAL A 20 5.60 1.39 7.51
N TYR A 21 4.27 1.44 7.61
CA TYR A 21 3.41 1.94 6.53
C TYR A 21 3.62 3.43 6.29
N GLU A 22 3.79 4.23 7.35
CA GLU A 22 4.17 5.64 7.21
C GLU A 22 5.57 5.83 6.63
N ALA A 23 6.55 5.00 7.02
CA ALA A 23 7.90 5.07 6.46
C ALA A 23 7.88 4.76 4.96
N PHE A 24 7.15 3.72 4.56
CA PHE A 24 6.90 3.43 3.14
C PHE A 24 6.26 4.61 2.41
N ALA A 25 5.21 5.23 2.99
CA ALA A 25 4.57 6.39 2.38
C ALA A 25 5.54 7.57 2.19
N ARG A 26 6.43 7.82 3.17
CA ARG A 26 7.48 8.85 3.07
C ARG A 26 8.49 8.53 1.94
N GLU A 27 8.92 7.28 1.80
CA GLU A 27 9.81 6.89 0.70
C GLU A 27 9.12 6.99 -0.68
N ALA A 28 7.85 6.59 -0.77
CA ALA A 28 7.05 6.77 -1.99
C ALA A 28 6.90 8.25 -2.37
N ALA A 29 6.75 9.14 -1.39
CA ALA A 29 6.68 10.58 -1.64
C ALA A 29 8.00 11.19 -2.13
N LYS A 30 9.15 10.61 -1.75
CA LYS A 30 10.48 11.04 -2.22
C LYS A 30 10.78 10.56 -3.65
N SER A 31 10.26 9.40 -4.04
CA SER A 31 10.43 8.91 -5.40
C SER A 31 9.70 9.80 -6.42
N PRO A 32 10.38 10.36 -7.43
CA PRO A 32 9.74 11.18 -8.47
C PRO A 32 8.70 10.42 -9.29
N SER A 33 8.83 9.09 -9.37
CA SER A 33 7.89 8.21 -10.08
C SER A 33 6.71 7.85 -9.17
N ALA A 34 6.98 7.32 -7.96
CA ALA A 34 5.92 6.89 -7.06
C ALA A 34 5.03 8.06 -6.62
N SER A 35 5.59 9.23 -6.32
CA SER A 35 4.81 10.42 -5.94
C SER A 35 3.76 10.86 -6.98
N LYS A 36 3.96 10.52 -8.26
CA LYS A 36 3.01 10.85 -9.35
C LYS A 36 2.02 9.72 -9.65
N HIS A 37 2.40 8.49 -9.33
CA HIS A 37 1.71 7.29 -9.83
C HIS A 37 1.11 6.41 -8.73
N LEU A 38 1.47 6.62 -7.46
CA LEU A 38 1.02 5.83 -6.33
C LEU A 38 0.44 6.74 -5.23
N VAL A 39 -0.80 6.46 -4.85
CA VAL A 39 -1.41 7.00 -3.62
C VAL A 39 -1.25 5.96 -2.53
N VAL A 40 -0.73 6.37 -1.37
CA VAL A 40 -0.67 5.53 -0.17
C VAL A 40 -1.72 6.04 0.83
N ALA A 41 -2.71 5.20 1.13
CA ALA A 41 -3.87 5.55 1.95
C ALA A 41 -4.09 4.54 3.07
N LYS A 42 -4.80 4.97 4.11
CA LYS A 42 -5.31 4.12 5.18
C LYS A 42 -6.75 4.49 5.53
N MET A 43 -7.53 3.51 5.98
CA MET A 43 -8.94 3.69 6.34
C MET A 43 -9.31 2.83 7.56
N ASP A 44 -10.09 3.40 8.48
CA ASP A 44 -10.67 2.67 9.59
C ASP A 44 -11.79 1.75 9.07
N GLY A 45 -11.50 0.46 8.95
CA GLY A 45 -12.45 -0.55 8.48
C GLY A 45 -13.48 -0.98 9.52
N THR A 46 -13.44 -0.41 10.74
CA THR A 46 -14.50 -0.60 11.75
C THR A 46 -15.65 0.40 11.58
N GLN A 47 -15.39 1.50 10.88
CA GLN A 47 -16.37 2.56 10.62
C GLN A 47 -16.74 2.68 9.14
N ASN A 48 -15.91 2.13 8.25
CA ASN A 48 -16.07 2.28 6.81
C ASN A 48 -16.08 0.91 6.14
N THR A 49 -16.86 0.80 5.06
CA THR A 49 -16.89 -0.38 4.18
C THR A 49 -16.65 0.08 2.74
N ILE A 50 -16.15 -0.82 1.90
CA ILE A 50 -16.03 -0.58 0.46
C ILE A 50 -17.01 -1.51 -0.23
N ASP A 51 -17.96 -0.93 -0.97
CA ASP A 51 -18.97 -1.68 -1.72
C ASP A 51 -18.37 -2.22 -3.02
N HIS A 52 -17.54 -3.24 -2.89
CA HIS A 52 -16.93 -3.95 -4.02
C HIS A 52 -16.79 -5.45 -3.69
N PRO A 53 -17.23 -6.36 -4.58
CA PRO A 53 -17.35 -7.79 -4.27
C PRO A 53 -16.02 -8.48 -3.93
N GLU A 54 -14.91 -7.98 -4.48
CA GLU A 54 -13.56 -8.51 -4.23
C GLU A 54 -12.86 -7.80 -3.06
N PHE A 55 -13.37 -6.65 -2.61
CA PHE A 55 -12.75 -5.87 -1.55
C PHE A 55 -13.30 -6.31 -0.19
N LYS A 56 -12.90 -7.51 0.26
CA LYS A 56 -13.40 -8.12 1.49
C LYS A 56 -12.24 -8.41 2.45
N TRP A 57 -12.35 -7.91 3.68
CA TRP A 57 -11.39 -8.22 4.75
C TRP A 57 -12.12 -8.86 5.93
N THR A 58 -11.53 -9.91 6.51
CA THR A 58 -12.06 -10.61 7.69
C THR A 58 -11.21 -10.37 8.94
N GLY A 59 -10.15 -9.58 8.82
CA GLY A 59 -9.20 -9.28 9.89
C GLY A 59 -8.42 -8.01 9.60
N PHE A 60 -7.61 -7.59 10.57
CA PHE A 60 -6.81 -6.37 10.46
C PHE A 60 -5.34 -6.63 10.84
N PRO A 61 -4.37 -5.92 10.22
CA PRO A 61 -4.55 -5.08 9.03
C PRO A 61 -4.70 -5.95 7.78
N THR A 62 -5.47 -5.46 6.80
CA THR A 62 -5.47 -5.97 5.43
C THR A 62 -5.05 -4.84 4.50
N ILE A 63 -4.12 -5.12 3.59
CA ILE A 63 -3.58 -4.12 2.66
C ILE A 63 -3.97 -4.55 1.24
N TRP A 64 -4.35 -3.59 0.41
CA TRP A 64 -4.76 -3.81 -0.96
C TRP A 64 -4.01 -2.88 -1.91
N LEU A 65 -3.66 -3.37 -3.10
CA LEU A 65 -3.27 -2.53 -4.23
C LEU A 65 -4.40 -2.49 -5.26
N VAL A 66 -4.90 -1.30 -5.55
CA VAL A 66 -5.91 -1.07 -6.59
C VAL A 66 -5.23 -0.40 -7.77
N LYS A 67 -5.17 -1.11 -8.90
CA LYS A 67 -4.57 -0.59 -10.13
C LYS A 67 -5.49 0.42 -10.79
N LYS A 68 -4.92 1.54 -11.23
CA LYS A 68 -5.63 2.62 -11.93
C LYS A 68 -6.44 2.05 -13.09
N GLY A 69 -7.73 2.40 -13.14
CA GLY A 69 -8.63 2.04 -14.24
C GLY A 69 -9.15 0.59 -14.23
N THR A 70 -8.72 -0.25 -13.29
CA THR A 70 -9.20 -1.65 -13.20
C THR A 70 -10.30 -1.83 -12.16
N GLY A 71 -10.20 -1.15 -11.01
CA GLY A 71 -11.09 -1.38 -9.86
C GLY A 71 -10.83 -2.70 -9.11
N VAL A 72 -10.05 -3.62 -9.69
CA VAL A 72 -9.73 -4.93 -9.11
C VAL A 72 -8.67 -4.78 -8.01
N PRO A 73 -8.98 -5.13 -6.76
CA PRO A 73 -8.03 -5.05 -5.66
C PRO A 73 -7.15 -6.31 -5.60
N ILE A 74 -5.85 -6.11 -5.38
CA ILE A 74 -4.87 -7.19 -5.18
C ILE A 74 -4.50 -7.20 -3.70
N GLU A 75 -4.78 -8.29 -2.99
CA GLU A 75 -4.43 -8.40 -1.57
C GLU A 75 -2.92 -8.48 -1.39
N PHE A 76 -2.40 -7.74 -0.41
CA PHE A 76 -1.00 -7.77 -0.06
C PHE A 76 -0.58 -9.15 0.46
N SER A 77 0.43 -9.71 -0.19
CA SER A 77 1.18 -10.86 0.30
C SER A 77 2.67 -10.49 0.38
N GLY A 78 3.28 -10.66 1.56
CA GLY A 78 4.70 -10.36 1.73
C GLY A 78 5.08 -10.01 3.16
N SER A 79 6.33 -9.58 3.35
CA SER A 79 6.82 -9.10 4.64
C SER A 79 6.26 -7.72 4.96
N ARG A 80 5.82 -7.52 6.21
CA ARG A 80 5.35 -6.22 6.72
C ARG A 80 6.54 -5.31 7.08
N THR A 81 7.42 -5.08 6.11
CA THR A 81 8.57 -4.17 6.16
C THR A 81 8.47 -3.17 5.02
N VAL A 82 9.25 -2.08 5.05
CA VAL A 82 9.24 -1.07 3.97
C VAL A 82 9.62 -1.71 2.64
N GLU A 83 10.63 -2.56 2.64
CA GLU A 83 11.14 -3.26 1.47
C GLU A 83 10.12 -4.29 0.95
N GLY A 84 9.38 -4.94 1.85
CA GLY A 84 8.31 -5.86 1.48
C GLY A 84 7.14 -5.15 0.79
N LEU A 85 6.76 -3.97 1.29
CA LEU A 85 5.74 -3.11 0.66
C LEU A 85 6.22 -2.58 -0.69
N GLN A 86 7.46 -2.10 -0.78
CA GLN A 86 8.08 -1.67 -2.03
C GLN A 86 8.10 -2.80 -3.06
N LYS A 87 8.56 -4.00 -2.67
CA LYS A 87 8.60 -5.15 -3.56
C LYS A 87 7.20 -5.49 -4.08
N PHE A 88 6.21 -5.60 -3.20
CA PHE A 88 4.85 -5.90 -3.60
C PHE A 88 4.31 -4.86 -4.59
N VAL A 89 4.48 -3.57 -4.31
CA VAL A 89 4.04 -2.52 -5.21
C VAL A 89 4.78 -2.60 -6.56
N SER A 90 6.09 -2.84 -6.56
CA SER A 90 6.86 -3.01 -7.80
C SER A 90 6.40 -4.21 -8.62
N ASP A 91 6.00 -5.31 -7.99
CA ASP A 91 5.56 -6.53 -8.67
C ASP A 91 4.19 -6.36 -9.35
N TYR A 92 3.28 -5.56 -8.77
CA TYR A 92 1.87 -5.54 -9.17
C TYR A 92 1.35 -4.20 -9.72
N ALA A 93 2.06 -3.09 -9.48
CA ALA A 93 1.64 -1.79 -9.97
C ALA A 93 1.52 -1.73 -11.50
N SER A 94 0.72 -0.79 -11.97
CA SER A 94 0.52 -0.48 -13.39
C SER A 94 1.73 0.21 -14.02
N VAL A 95 2.57 0.84 -13.20
CA VAL A 95 3.79 1.53 -13.63
C VAL A 95 4.99 0.80 -13.04
N SER A 96 5.96 0.46 -13.88
CA SER A 96 7.23 -0.14 -13.47
C SER A 96 8.20 0.91 -12.94
N GLY A 97 9.19 0.49 -12.16
CA GLY A 97 10.27 1.35 -11.70
C GLY A 97 9.82 2.47 -10.76
N LEU A 98 8.78 2.20 -9.95
CA LEU A 98 8.30 3.16 -8.95
C LEU A 98 9.35 3.48 -7.88
N PHE A 99 10.25 2.54 -7.59
CA PHE A 99 11.29 2.65 -6.58
C PHE A 99 12.70 2.38 -7.13
N ASP A 100 12.87 2.39 -8.45
CA ASP A 100 14.19 2.25 -9.03
C ASP A 100 15.04 3.45 -8.61
N VAL A 101 16.22 3.18 -8.05
CA VAL A 101 17.20 4.22 -7.78
C VAL A 101 17.65 4.76 -9.12
N THR A 102 17.29 6.00 -9.43
CA THR A 102 17.86 6.70 -10.59
C THR A 102 19.36 6.68 -10.45
N ARG A 103 20.06 6.18 -11.46
CA ARG A 103 21.52 5.99 -11.51
C ARG A 103 22.31 7.31 -11.52
N ASP A 104 21.70 8.41 -11.10
CA ASP A 104 22.22 9.77 -11.17
C ASP A 104 22.69 10.30 -9.79
N GLU A 105 22.70 9.46 -8.76
CA GLU A 105 23.26 9.78 -7.42
C GLU A 105 24.42 8.84 -7.01
N LEU A 106 25.16 8.29 -7.99
CA LEU A 106 26.47 7.65 -7.80
C LEU A 106 27.57 8.39 -8.59
#